data_AF-A0A2N9MBF0-F1
#
_entry.id   AF-A0A2N9MBF0-F1
#
_cell.length_a   1.000
_cell.length_b   1.000
_cell.length_c   1.000
_cell.angle_alpha   90.00
_cell.angle_beta   90.00
_cell.angle_gamma   90.00
#
_symmetry.space_group_name_H-M   'P 1'
#
loop_
_entity.id
_entity.type
_entity.pdbx_description
1 polymer ?
#
loop_
_entity_poly.entity_id
_entity_poly.type
_entity_poly.pdbx_seq_one_letter_code
_entity_poly.pdbx_strand_id
1 'polypeptide(L)'
;MAATKTVPQLPPSHNSLTPRHGVVTLFGYGIQVRVDRGHLVVEDGIGAERRKARFARVGHGLKRLVVIGSDGMVSLAALRWLADQDVAFSMLERDGKVLAVTGPVCSSDAKLRRAQALAHSSGAALRITRELISQKLAGQERVARHKLLDSTTADAIAKFRAEVPTCDSITTIRLIESQAARAYWSAWSTLPINFPKNQLRRVPEHWRSFGARVSPLTGSPRLAANPPNAILNYLYALLESEARLAAASLGLDPGLGVLHVDAGNRDSLALDLLEPARPQVDAYLLDWITRQPLRREWFFEQRDGNCRLMGPFAVRLSETITVWRRAVAPIAEWVAQALWNSHHRSSGPAQSLPTRLTHRRRSEGRGNNFRVRTSAAPRQVKVCEVCGAEGVKNRYCRSCAVEASRETMAQVALLGHAKPKSKKTKAHISKTLSDHAVANTWWDLSSLPSWLSEECYVQRIQPRLKAIKVREISEALHVSKPYAAQIRAGRRCPHPRHWEALAGLAEITANT
;
A
#
# COMPACT_ATOMS: atom_id res chain seq x y z
N MET A 1 25.17 -16.94 38.60
CA MET A 1 24.06 -17.57 37.85
C MET A 1 23.78 -18.94 38.45
N ALA A 2 23.03 -18.99 39.56
CA ALA A 2 22.61 -20.26 40.15
C ALA A 2 21.08 -20.27 40.20
N ALA A 3 20.46 -21.31 39.67
CA ALA A 3 19.03 -21.52 39.83
C ALA A 3 18.78 -22.05 41.24
N THR A 4 17.89 -21.42 42.01
CA THR A 4 17.56 -21.81 43.38
C THR A 4 16.83 -23.16 43.48
N LYS A 5 16.29 -23.66 42.36
CA LYS A 5 15.60 -24.96 42.27
C LYS A 5 15.86 -25.61 40.93
N THR A 6 16.00 -26.93 40.92
CA THR A 6 16.00 -27.76 39.71
C THR A 6 14.67 -27.60 38.98
N VAL A 7 14.75 -27.31 37.68
CA VAL A 7 13.55 -27.19 36.84
C VAL A 7 13.07 -28.61 36.53
N PRO A 8 11.84 -28.99 36.91
CA PRO A 8 11.33 -30.32 36.58
C PRO A 8 11.23 -30.46 35.07
N GLN A 9 11.94 -31.45 34.52
CA GLN A 9 11.71 -31.89 33.16
C GLN A 9 10.42 -32.70 33.16
N LEU A 10 9.44 -32.30 32.35
CA LEU A 10 8.23 -33.10 32.17
C LEU A 10 8.67 -34.39 31.47
N PRO A 11 8.45 -35.58 32.06
CA PRO A 11 8.66 -36.82 31.31
C PRO A 11 7.76 -36.79 30.07
N PRO A 12 8.22 -37.30 28.91
CA PRO A 12 7.39 -37.42 27.73
C PRO A 12 6.22 -38.36 28.05
N SER A 13 5.10 -37.79 28.47
CA SER A 13 3.85 -38.53 28.66
C SER A 13 3.15 -38.72 27.32
N HIS A 14 2.20 -39.65 27.27
CA HIS A 14 1.31 -39.85 26.12
C HIS A 14 0.53 -38.57 25.72
N ASN A 15 0.45 -37.56 26.60
CA ASN A 15 -0.21 -36.26 26.36
C ASN A 15 0.77 -35.11 26.06
N SER A 16 1.98 -35.41 25.59
CA SER A 16 2.97 -34.38 25.22
C SER A 16 2.70 -33.81 23.82
N LEU A 17 2.64 -32.48 23.72
CA LEU A 17 2.51 -31.78 22.44
C LEU A 17 3.88 -31.73 21.74
N THR A 18 4.03 -32.45 20.63
CA THR A 18 5.25 -32.42 19.81
C THR A 18 5.02 -31.69 18.50
N PRO A 19 5.95 -30.84 18.03
CA PRO A 19 5.81 -30.13 16.77
C PRO A 19 5.89 -31.11 15.60
N ARG A 20 4.80 -31.27 14.86
CA ARG A 20 4.76 -32.09 13.66
C ARG A 20 4.94 -31.21 12.45
N HIS A 21 5.95 -31.50 11.61
CA HIS A 21 6.34 -30.63 10.50
C HIS A 21 6.64 -29.17 10.92
N GLY A 22 7.01 -28.97 12.18
CA GLY A 22 7.23 -27.65 12.79
C GLY A 22 5.94 -26.89 13.15
N VAL A 23 4.82 -27.58 13.29
CA VAL A 23 3.53 -26.98 13.66
C VAL A 23 3.07 -27.55 14.99
N VAL A 24 2.59 -26.67 15.87
CA VAL A 24 1.81 -27.05 17.05
C VAL A 24 0.46 -26.36 16.96
N THR A 25 -0.61 -27.14 17.15
CA THR A 25 -1.98 -26.64 17.14
C THR A 25 -2.63 -26.87 18.49
N LEU A 26 -3.10 -25.78 19.08
CA LEU A 26 -3.81 -25.76 20.35
C LEU A 26 -5.31 -25.62 20.11
N PHE A 27 -6.12 -26.38 20.84
CA PHE A 27 -7.58 -26.30 20.79
C PHE A 27 -8.20 -26.64 22.15
N GLY A 28 -9.50 -26.38 22.30
CA GLY A 28 -10.25 -26.67 23.52
C GLY A 28 -10.53 -25.42 24.33
N TYR A 29 -10.61 -25.54 25.65
CA TYR A 29 -10.94 -24.43 26.54
C TYR A 29 -9.79 -24.10 27.49
N GLY A 30 -9.62 -22.83 27.85
CA GLY A 30 -8.57 -22.42 28.79
C GLY A 30 -7.16 -22.68 28.26
N ILE A 31 -6.92 -22.39 26.97
CA ILE A 31 -5.60 -22.54 26.35
C ILE A 31 -4.61 -21.62 27.08
N GLN A 32 -3.40 -22.10 27.37
CA GLN A 32 -2.35 -21.27 27.97
C GLN A 32 -1.10 -21.27 27.10
N VAL A 33 -0.63 -20.08 26.72
CA VAL A 33 0.63 -19.88 26.02
C VAL A 33 1.46 -18.86 26.81
N ARG A 34 2.47 -19.34 27.53
CA ARG A 34 3.27 -18.54 28.47
C ARG A 34 4.74 -18.85 28.41
N VAL A 35 5.57 -17.97 28.95
CA VAL A 35 6.99 -18.24 29.15
C VAL A 35 7.24 -18.57 30.61
N ASP A 36 7.99 -19.64 30.85
CA ASP A 36 8.45 -20.03 32.19
C ASP A 36 9.94 -20.35 32.13
N ARG A 37 10.76 -19.60 32.87
CA ARG A 37 12.22 -19.77 32.92
C ARG A 37 12.85 -19.87 31.52
N GLY A 38 12.51 -18.90 30.65
CA GLY A 38 13.05 -18.79 29.28
C GLY A 38 12.51 -19.79 28.25
N HIS A 39 11.65 -20.73 28.66
CA HIS A 39 11.02 -21.71 27.77
C HIS A 39 9.58 -21.30 27.47
N LEU A 40 9.13 -21.56 26.24
CA LEU A 40 7.72 -21.46 25.90
C LEU A 40 6.99 -22.67 26.46
N VAL A 41 5.95 -22.45 27.26
CA VAL A 41 5.07 -23.48 27.79
C VAL A 41 3.71 -23.30 27.16
N VAL A 42 3.22 -24.36 26.53
CA VAL A 42 1.89 -24.41 25.93
C VAL A 42 1.05 -25.48 26.60
N GLU A 43 -0.22 -25.19 26.80
CA GLU A 43 -1.20 -26.11 27.36
C GLU A 43 -2.54 -25.94 26.68
N ASP A 44 -3.20 -27.05 26.37
CA ASP A 44 -4.53 -27.06 25.75
C ASP A 44 -5.34 -28.31 26.16
N GLY A 45 -6.52 -28.48 25.58
CA GLY A 45 -7.38 -29.64 25.83
C GLY A 45 -8.75 -29.28 26.41
N ILE A 46 -9.52 -30.30 26.77
CA ILE A 46 -10.92 -30.19 27.22
C ILE A 46 -11.09 -30.94 28.54
N GLY A 47 -11.58 -30.25 29.57
CA GLY A 47 -11.80 -30.85 30.89
C GLY A 47 -10.51 -31.47 31.45
N ALA A 48 -10.57 -32.76 31.81
CA ALA A 48 -9.43 -33.51 32.35
C ALA A 48 -8.39 -33.91 31.29
N GLU A 49 -8.75 -33.92 30.01
CA GLU A 49 -7.86 -34.30 28.90
C GLU A 49 -7.02 -33.09 28.48
N ARG A 50 -6.02 -32.75 29.32
CA ARG A 50 -5.08 -31.66 29.05
C ARG A 50 -3.80 -32.17 28.42
N ARG A 51 -3.28 -31.42 27.45
CA ARG A 51 -1.98 -31.67 26.81
C ARG A 51 -1.06 -30.50 27.09
N LYS A 52 0.23 -30.79 27.27
CA LYS A 52 1.22 -29.79 27.64
C LYS A 52 2.53 -30.01 26.90
N ALA A 53 3.21 -28.92 26.57
CA ALA A 53 4.59 -28.97 26.12
C ALA A 53 5.41 -27.79 26.62
N ARG A 54 6.72 -28.00 26.60
CA ARG A 54 7.74 -27.03 26.97
C ARG A 54 8.79 -27.00 25.86
N PHE A 55 8.99 -25.84 25.25
CA PHE A 55 9.95 -25.63 24.17
C PHE A 55 11.12 -24.78 24.67
N ALA A 56 12.33 -25.33 24.57
CA ALA A 56 13.56 -24.58 24.72
C ALA A 56 13.75 -23.64 23.51
N ARG A 57 14.61 -22.62 23.65
CA ARG A 57 14.95 -21.72 22.53
C ARG A 57 15.76 -22.41 21.42
N VAL A 58 16.48 -23.48 21.73
CA VAL A 58 17.28 -24.21 20.74
C VAL A 58 16.68 -25.59 20.51
N GLY A 59 16.65 -26.04 19.25
CA GLY A 59 16.25 -27.39 18.88
C GLY A 59 14.75 -27.69 18.99
N HIS A 60 13.89 -26.69 19.24
CA HIS A 60 12.45 -26.90 19.42
C HIS A 60 11.69 -27.28 18.14
N GLY A 61 12.23 -26.99 16.95
CA GLY A 61 11.60 -27.35 15.66
C GLY A 61 10.30 -26.61 15.31
N LEU A 62 9.67 -25.91 16.26
CA LEU A 62 8.49 -25.07 16.05
C LEU A 62 8.73 -23.96 15.03
N LYS A 63 7.83 -23.82 14.06
CA LYS A 63 7.78 -22.77 13.02
C LYS A 63 6.43 -22.05 12.99
N ARG A 64 5.37 -22.74 13.40
CA ARG A 64 4.00 -22.23 13.48
C ARG A 64 3.32 -22.67 14.77
N LEU A 65 2.69 -21.73 15.47
CA LEU A 65 1.77 -21.99 16.56
C LEU A 65 0.36 -21.59 16.11
N VAL A 66 -0.52 -22.56 15.92
CA VAL A 66 -1.92 -22.34 15.56
C VAL A 66 -2.77 -22.50 16.81
N VAL A 67 -3.64 -21.54 17.11
CA VAL A 67 -4.59 -21.59 18.22
C VAL A 67 -5.99 -21.57 17.64
N ILE A 68 -6.82 -22.54 18.02
CA ILE A 68 -8.22 -22.65 17.59
C ILE A 68 -9.12 -22.35 18.78
N GLY A 69 -9.85 -21.24 18.68
CA GLY A 69 -10.77 -20.72 19.68
C GLY A 69 -10.30 -19.43 20.34
N SER A 70 -11.23 -18.77 21.01
CA SER A 70 -11.06 -17.49 21.70
C SER A 70 -10.80 -17.61 23.21
N ASP A 71 -10.78 -18.82 23.76
CA ASP A 71 -10.78 -19.06 25.21
C ASP A 71 -9.38 -19.40 25.73
N GLY A 72 -8.83 -18.53 26.59
CA GLY A 72 -7.53 -18.79 27.23
C GLY A 72 -6.70 -17.53 27.47
N MET A 73 -5.39 -17.72 27.57
CA MET A 73 -4.42 -16.64 27.73
C MET A 73 -3.17 -16.86 26.89
N VAL A 74 -2.69 -15.77 26.28
CA VAL A 74 -1.38 -15.69 25.64
C VAL A 74 -0.62 -14.56 26.32
N SER A 75 0.47 -14.85 27.01
CA SER A 75 1.28 -13.82 27.67
C SER A 75 2.07 -12.98 26.66
N LEU A 76 2.31 -11.70 26.95
CA LEU A 76 3.19 -10.85 26.12
C LEU A 76 4.60 -11.45 25.98
N ALA A 77 5.11 -12.07 27.05
CA ALA A 77 6.39 -12.77 27.03
C ALA A 77 6.40 -13.91 26.01
N ALA A 78 5.28 -14.62 25.83
CA ALA A 78 5.16 -15.68 24.83
C ALA A 78 5.11 -15.12 23.41
N LEU A 79 4.37 -14.04 23.15
CA LEU A 79 4.38 -13.38 21.83
C LEU A 79 5.79 -12.90 21.47
N ARG A 80 6.50 -12.29 22.43
CA ARG A 80 7.91 -11.91 22.25
C ARG A 80 8.80 -13.13 21.99
N TRP A 81 8.63 -14.21 22.75
CA TRP A 81 9.40 -15.44 22.55
C TRP A 81 9.18 -16.00 21.14
N LEU A 82 7.94 -16.06 20.66
CA LEU A 82 7.61 -16.53 19.31
C LEU A 82 8.28 -15.64 18.24
N ALA A 83 8.19 -14.31 18.40
CA ALA A 83 8.84 -13.37 17.50
C ALA A 83 10.37 -13.51 17.50
N ASP A 84 11.01 -13.62 18.67
CA ASP A 84 12.46 -13.82 18.80
C ASP A 84 12.94 -15.12 18.12
N GLN A 85 12.08 -16.10 17.94
CA GLN A 85 12.40 -17.42 17.37
C GLN A 85 11.86 -17.60 15.94
N ASP A 86 11.41 -16.51 15.30
CA ASP A 86 10.78 -16.51 13.97
C ASP A 86 9.59 -17.50 13.82
N VAL A 87 8.90 -17.75 14.93
CA VAL A 87 7.69 -18.58 14.96
C VAL A 87 6.47 -17.70 14.71
N ALA A 88 5.74 -17.99 13.63
CA ALA A 88 4.47 -17.32 13.38
C ALA A 88 3.35 -17.90 14.25
N PHE A 89 2.51 -17.01 14.76
CA PHE A 89 1.32 -17.29 15.53
C PHE A 89 0.09 -17.00 14.68
N SER A 90 -0.86 -17.93 14.64
CA SER A 90 -2.15 -17.77 13.98
C SER A 90 -3.26 -18.20 14.92
N MET A 91 -4.20 -17.30 15.18
CA MET A 91 -5.39 -17.55 15.98
C MET A 91 -6.59 -17.61 15.05
N LEU A 92 -7.25 -18.76 15.05
CA LEU A 92 -8.46 -19.04 14.31
C LEU A 92 -9.61 -19.14 15.30
N GLU A 93 -10.74 -18.55 14.96
CA GLU A 93 -11.98 -18.81 15.68
C GLU A 93 -12.46 -20.24 15.39
N ARG A 94 -13.31 -20.79 16.26
CA ARG A 94 -13.89 -22.13 16.06
C ARG A 94 -14.72 -22.25 14.79
N ASP A 95 -15.19 -21.12 14.26
CA ASP A 95 -15.91 -21.05 12.99
C ASP A 95 -15.00 -21.07 11.75
N GLY A 96 -13.67 -21.04 11.94
CA GLY A 96 -12.67 -20.97 10.89
C GLY A 96 -12.25 -19.55 10.50
N LYS A 97 -12.81 -18.50 11.10
CA LYS A 97 -12.38 -17.12 10.85
C LYS A 97 -10.97 -16.89 11.38
N VAL A 98 -10.10 -16.29 10.58
CA VAL A 98 -8.77 -15.86 11.03
C VAL A 98 -8.92 -14.60 11.89
N LEU A 99 -8.58 -14.68 13.18
CA LEU A 99 -8.72 -13.56 14.13
C LEU A 99 -7.46 -12.72 14.23
N ALA A 100 -6.32 -13.38 14.44
CA ALA A 100 -5.05 -12.71 14.62
C ALA A 100 -3.94 -13.53 13.99
N VAL A 101 -3.02 -12.86 13.31
CA VAL A 101 -1.84 -13.48 12.74
C VAL A 101 -0.68 -12.54 13.00
N THR A 102 0.36 -13.07 13.61
CA THR A 102 1.61 -12.35 13.83
C THR A 102 2.78 -13.25 13.51
N GLY A 103 3.85 -12.70 13.02
CA GLY A 103 5.03 -13.45 12.63
C GLY A 103 6.17 -12.53 12.23
N PRO A 104 7.21 -13.08 11.61
CA PRO A 104 8.35 -12.29 11.16
C PRO A 104 7.89 -11.19 10.21
N VAL A 105 7.94 -9.95 10.68
CA VAL A 105 7.68 -8.76 9.87
C VAL A 105 8.98 -8.14 9.42
N CYS A 106 9.00 -7.58 8.22
CA CYS A 106 10.14 -6.82 7.74
C CYS A 106 9.91 -5.31 7.90
N SER A 107 10.99 -4.54 8.00
CA SER A 107 10.98 -3.11 7.68
C SER A 107 10.33 -2.88 6.32
N SER A 108 9.19 -2.20 6.31
CA SER A 108 8.48 -1.90 5.08
C SER A 108 9.09 -0.72 4.34
N ASP A 109 9.29 -0.87 3.03
CA ASP A 109 9.68 0.24 2.17
C ASP A 109 8.44 1.11 1.86
N ALA A 110 8.50 2.38 2.23
CA ALA A 110 7.41 3.34 1.99
C ALA A 110 7.07 3.49 0.50
N LYS A 111 8.02 3.27 -0.42
CA LYS A 111 7.78 3.27 -1.87
C LYS A 111 6.89 2.12 -2.29
N LEU A 112 7.14 0.92 -1.75
CA LEU A 112 6.33 -0.27 -2.06
C LEU A 112 4.89 -0.09 -1.57
N ARG A 113 4.68 0.40 -0.34
CA ARG A 113 3.33 0.67 0.18
C ARG A 113 2.60 1.76 -0.62
N ARG A 114 3.30 2.82 -1.05
CA ARG A 114 2.70 3.84 -1.93
C ARG A 114 2.33 3.26 -3.28
N ALA A 115 3.18 2.41 -3.86
CA ALA A 115 2.88 1.73 -5.12
C ALA A 115 1.67 0.80 -5.00
N GLN A 116 1.54 0.10 -3.87
CA GLN A 116 0.35 -0.69 -3.54
C GLN A 116 -0.90 0.17 -3.44
N ALA A 117 -0.86 1.25 -2.64
CA ALA A 117 -2.00 2.14 -2.47
C ALA A 117 -2.45 2.79 -3.80
N LEU A 118 -1.51 3.07 -4.71
CA LEU A 118 -1.79 3.66 -6.02
C LEU A 118 -2.04 2.62 -7.13
N ALA A 119 -2.07 1.32 -6.81
CA ALA A 119 -2.09 0.26 -7.83
C ALA A 119 -3.27 0.34 -8.80
N HIS A 120 -4.45 0.75 -8.31
CA HIS A 120 -5.64 0.97 -9.13
C HIS A 120 -5.45 2.13 -10.12
N SER A 121 -4.92 3.26 -9.65
CA SER A 121 -4.65 4.43 -10.49
C SER A 121 -3.51 4.22 -11.50
N SER A 122 -2.55 3.34 -11.18
CA SER A 122 -1.39 3.08 -12.04
C SER A 122 -1.62 1.97 -13.08
N GLY A 123 -2.82 1.37 -13.12
CA GLY A 123 -3.12 0.18 -13.93
C GLY A 123 -2.42 -1.11 -13.47
N ALA A 124 -1.65 -1.07 -12.37
CA ALA A 124 -0.95 -2.24 -11.85
C ALA A 124 -1.94 -3.25 -11.26
N ALA A 125 -3.00 -2.78 -10.62
CA ALA A 125 -4.05 -3.64 -10.06
C ALA A 125 -4.69 -4.52 -11.13
N LEU A 126 -5.07 -3.95 -12.27
CA LEU A 126 -5.66 -4.70 -13.38
C LEU A 126 -4.70 -5.79 -13.91
N ARG A 127 -3.42 -5.45 -14.13
CA ARG A 127 -2.42 -6.43 -14.58
C ARG A 127 -2.22 -7.56 -13.57
N ILE A 128 -2.09 -7.23 -12.29
CA ILE A 128 -1.93 -8.22 -11.21
C ILE A 128 -3.16 -9.11 -11.12
N THR A 129 -4.36 -8.52 -11.15
CA THR A 129 -5.63 -9.24 -11.09
C THR A 129 -5.79 -10.23 -12.25
N ARG A 130 -5.43 -9.83 -13.48
CA ARG A 130 -5.44 -10.74 -14.65
C ARG A 130 -4.55 -11.97 -14.40
N GLU A 131 -3.33 -11.74 -13.89
CA GLU A 131 -2.40 -12.84 -13.62
C GLU A 131 -2.91 -13.77 -12.50
N LEU A 132 -3.35 -13.21 -11.38
CA LEU A 132 -3.84 -14.01 -10.24
C LEU A 132 -5.04 -14.87 -10.62
N ILE A 133 -6.01 -14.30 -11.34
CA ILE A 133 -7.19 -15.05 -11.79
C ILE A 133 -6.83 -16.06 -12.89
N SER A 134 -5.94 -15.70 -13.83
CA SER A 134 -5.47 -16.66 -14.84
C SER A 134 -4.82 -17.89 -14.20
N GLN A 135 -3.98 -17.70 -13.18
CA GLN A 135 -3.37 -18.82 -12.44
C GLN A 135 -4.39 -19.63 -11.64
N LYS A 136 -5.37 -18.98 -11.01
CA LYS A 136 -6.50 -19.67 -10.33
C LYS A 136 -7.25 -20.56 -11.31
N LEU A 137 -7.67 -20.01 -12.45
CA LEU A 137 -8.42 -20.75 -13.47
C LEU A 137 -7.58 -21.89 -14.06
N ALA A 138 -6.29 -21.67 -14.33
CA ALA A 138 -5.39 -22.73 -14.79
C ALA A 138 -5.24 -23.85 -13.74
N GLY A 139 -5.27 -23.50 -12.45
CA GLY A 139 -5.32 -24.50 -11.37
C GLY A 139 -6.61 -25.29 -11.37
N GLN A 140 -7.77 -24.62 -11.43
CA GLN A 140 -9.08 -25.27 -11.44
C GLN A 140 -9.31 -26.12 -12.69
N GLU A 141 -8.84 -25.66 -13.85
CA GLU A 141 -8.82 -26.41 -15.11
C GLU A 141 -8.10 -27.75 -14.94
N ARG A 142 -6.90 -27.75 -14.35
CA ARG A 142 -6.12 -28.97 -14.10
C ARG A 142 -6.81 -29.91 -13.11
N VAL A 143 -7.43 -29.37 -12.06
CA VAL A 143 -8.18 -30.20 -11.09
C VAL A 143 -9.38 -30.84 -11.76
N ALA A 144 -10.18 -30.06 -12.52
CA ALA A 144 -11.32 -30.58 -13.25
C ALA A 144 -10.90 -31.68 -14.24
N ARG A 145 -9.84 -31.43 -15.03
CA ARG A 145 -9.38 -32.37 -16.04
C ARG A 145 -8.78 -33.66 -15.47
N HIS A 146 -7.89 -33.54 -14.49
CA HIS A 146 -7.05 -34.67 -14.07
C HIS A 146 -7.49 -35.34 -12.78
N LYS A 147 -8.33 -34.67 -11.96
CA LYS A 147 -8.79 -35.21 -10.68
C LYS A 147 -10.28 -35.54 -10.70
N LEU A 148 -11.11 -34.62 -11.22
CA LEU A 148 -12.55 -34.89 -11.41
C LEU A 148 -12.83 -35.70 -12.67
N LEU A 149 -11.88 -35.76 -13.61
CA LEU A 149 -12.02 -36.38 -14.93
C LEU A 149 -13.16 -35.76 -15.76
N ASP A 150 -13.50 -34.50 -15.50
CA ASP A 150 -14.52 -33.75 -16.22
C ASP A 150 -13.86 -32.81 -17.23
N SER A 151 -13.65 -33.32 -18.44
CA SER A 151 -13.06 -32.55 -19.53
C SER A 151 -13.97 -31.40 -20.00
N THR A 152 -15.29 -31.56 -19.89
CA THR A 152 -16.25 -30.54 -20.34
C THR A 152 -16.19 -29.28 -19.48
N THR A 153 -16.17 -29.44 -18.16
CA THR A 153 -15.98 -28.34 -17.21
C THR A 153 -14.58 -27.73 -17.36
N ALA A 154 -13.56 -28.56 -17.55
CA ALA A 154 -12.20 -28.07 -17.74
C ALA A 154 -12.07 -27.22 -19.02
N ASP A 155 -12.68 -27.63 -20.13
CA ASP A 155 -12.68 -26.86 -21.38
C ASP A 155 -13.48 -25.56 -21.26
N ALA A 156 -14.59 -25.56 -20.50
CA ALA A 156 -15.32 -24.34 -20.19
C ALA A 156 -14.47 -23.35 -19.36
N ILE A 157 -13.75 -23.83 -18.35
CA ILE A 157 -12.82 -23.01 -17.55
C ILE A 157 -11.67 -22.49 -18.42
N ALA A 158 -11.15 -23.29 -19.35
CA ALA A 158 -10.10 -22.87 -20.28
C ALA A 158 -10.55 -21.71 -21.19
N LYS A 159 -11.82 -21.71 -21.66
CA LYS A 159 -12.40 -20.60 -22.42
C LYS A 159 -12.45 -19.32 -21.58
N PHE A 160 -12.99 -19.39 -20.36
CA PHE A 160 -12.99 -18.26 -19.44
C PHE A 160 -11.57 -17.74 -19.16
N ARG A 161 -10.59 -18.64 -18.99
CA ARG A 161 -9.17 -18.26 -18.80
C ARG A 161 -8.60 -17.51 -19.99
N ALA A 162 -8.96 -17.89 -21.22
CA ALA A 162 -8.49 -17.23 -22.44
C ALA A 162 -9.04 -15.81 -22.61
N GLU A 163 -10.17 -15.49 -21.99
CA GLU A 163 -10.78 -14.15 -22.02
C GLU A 163 -10.17 -13.18 -20.98
N VAL A 164 -9.59 -13.68 -19.88
CA VAL A 164 -9.04 -12.84 -18.80
C VAL A 164 -8.00 -11.82 -19.29
N PRO A 165 -7.02 -12.17 -20.16
CA PRO A 165 -6.02 -11.22 -20.63
C PRO A 165 -6.58 -10.01 -21.39
N THR A 166 -7.71 -10.18 -22.08
CA THR A 166 -8.34 -9.14 -22.91
C THR A 166 -9.34 -8.28 -22.13
N CYS A 167 -9.58 -8.57 -20.85
CA CYS A 167 -10.56 -7.85 -20.03
C CYS A 167 -10.03 -6.50 -19.54
N ASP A 168 -10.69 -5.40 -19.87
CA ASP A 168 -10.25 -4.03 -19.51
C ASP A 168 -10.66 -3.55 -18.12
N SER A 169 -11.46 -4.34 -17.39
CA SER A 169 -11.96 -3.98 -16.07
C SER A 169 -11.87 -5.15 -15.09
N ILE A 170 -11.54 -4.83 -13.83
CA ILE A 170 -11.57 -5.76 -12.71
C ILE A 170 -12.98 -6.34 -12.52
N THR A 171 -14.03 -5.55 -12.79
CA THR A 171 -15.42 -6.00 -12.68
C THR A 171 -15.72 -7.13 -13.67
N THR A 172 -15.25 -7.02 -14.91
CA THR A 172 -15.41 -8.07 -15.92
C THR A 172 -14.65 -9.33 -15.53
N ILE A 173 -13.43 -9.19 -15.00
CA ILE A 173 -12.64 -10.34 -14.52
C ILE A 173 -13.36 -11.07 -13.37
N ARG A 174 -13.99 -10.33 -12.43
CA ARG A 174 -14.81 -10.93 -11.36
C ARG A 174 -16.02 -11.68 -11.90
N LEU A 175 -16.66 -11.18 -12.96
CA LEU A 175 -17.79 -11.88 -13.58
C LEU A 175 -17.34 -13.22 -14.20
N ILE A 176 -16.23 -13.20 -14.95
CA ILE A 176 -15.62 -14.41 -15.52
C ILE A 176 -15.23 -15.40 -14.41
N GLU A 177 -14.56 -14.91 -13.36
CA GLU A 177 -14.18 -15.73 -12.20
C GLU A 177 -15.41 -16.37 -11.55
N SER A 178 -16.50 -15.62 -11.36
CA SER A 178 -17.73 -16.14 -10.76
C SER A 178 -18.39 -17.21 -11.64
N GLN A 179 -18.41 -17.02 -12.96
CA GLN A 179 -18.98 -18.00 -13.90
C GLN A 179 -18.14 -19.29 -13.92
N ALA A 180 -16.83 -19.16 -13.99
CA ALA A 180 -15.90 -20.28 -13.93
C ALA A 180 -15.99 -21.03 -12.59
N ALA A 181 -16.08 -20.31 -11.47
CA ALA A 181 -16.24 -20.91 -10.14
C ALA A 181 -17.55 -21.69 -10.03
N ARG A 182 -18.66 -21.19 -10.61
CA ARG A 182 -19.94 -21.90 -10.64
C ARG A 182 -19.84 -23.21 -11.43
N ALA A 183 -19.24 -23.19 -12.61
CA ALA A 183 -19.00 -24.40 -13.40
C ALA A 183 -18.11 -25.39 -12.64
N TYR A 184 -16.99 -24.90 -12.10
CA TYR A 184 -16.05 -25.69 -11.31
C TYR A 184 -16.73 -26.39 -10.13
N TRP A 185 -17.41 -25.66 -9.24
CA TRP A 185 -18.05 -26.26 -8.07
C TRP A 185 -19.26 -27.13 -8.43
N SER A 186 -19.91 -26.91 -9.58
CA SER A 186 -20.95 -27.80 -10.05
C SER A 186 -20.41 -29.20 -10.37
N ALA A 187 -19.20 -29.30 -10.92
CA ALA A 187 -18.55 -30.58 -11.21
C ALA A 187 -18.22 -31.40 -9.95
N TRP A 188 -18.18 -30.76 -8.77
CA TRP A 188 -17.99 -31.47 -7.49
C TRP A 188 -19.29 -32.07 -6.96
N SER A 189 -20.45 -31.61 -7.41
CA SER A 189 -21.71 -31.81 -6.69
C SER A 189 -22.13 -33.26 -6.49
N THR A 190 -21.82 -34.11 -7.47
CA THR A 190 -22.17 -35.54 -7.48
C THR A 190 -21.09 -36.43 -6.85
N LEU A 191 -19.99 -35.85 -6.36
CA LEU A 191 -18.89 -36.64 -5.79
C LEU A 191 -19.35 -37.42 -4.55
N PRO A 192 -19.19 -38.75 -4.52
CA PRO A 192 -19.51 -39.55 -3.34
C PRO A 192 -18.47 -39.34 -2.24
N ILE A 193 -18.93 -39.22 -1.01
CA ILE A 193 -18.09 -39.10 0.18
C ILE A 193 -18.17 -40.40 0.97
N ASN A 194 -17.04 -41.10 1.03
CA ASN A 194 -16.96 -42.41 1.63
C ASN A 194 -16.77 -42.34 3.15
N PHE A 195 -17.51 -43.20 3.86
CA PHE A 195 -17.37 -43.44 5.30
C PHE A 195 -17.26 -44.96 5.55
N PRO A 196 -16.63 -45.40 6.65
CA PRO A 196 -16.61 -46.81 7.03
C PRO A 196 -18.02 -47.40 7.16
N LYS A 197 -18.23 -48.62 6.66
CA LYS A 197 -19.56 -49.27 6.63
C LYS A 197 -20.24 -49.32 8.00
N ASN A 198 -19.47 -49.58 9.06
CA ASN A 198 -19.95 -49.61 10.45
C ASN A 198 -20.39 -48.23 10.98
N GLN A 199 -19.98 -47.13 10.35
CA GLN A 199 -20.34 -45.77 10.76
C GLN A 199 -21.53 -45.21 9.97
N LEU A 200 -21.92 -45.81 8.83
CA LEU A 200 -22.94 -45.26 7.92
C LEU A 200 -24.28 -44.95 8.60
N ARG A 201 -24.71 -45.78 9.57
CA ARG A 201 -25.94 -45.54 10.36
C ARG A 201 -25.91 -44.24 11.17
N ARG A 202 -24.72 -43.72 11.52
CA ARG A 202 -24.53 -42.49 12.30
C ARG A 202 -24.15 -41.28 11.43
N VAL A 203 -23.98 -41.48 10.12
CA VAL A 203 -23.62 -40.45 9.15
C VAL A 203 -24.91 -39.91 8.51
N PRO A 204 -25.20 -38.60 8.66
CA PRO A 204 -26.31 -37.95 7.97
C PRO A 204 -26.26 -38.21 6.46
N GLU A 205 -27.41 -38.45 5.84
CA GLU A 205 -27.48 -38.81 4.42
C GLU A 205 -26.85 -37.73 3.52
N HIS A 206 -27.12 -36.46 3.81
CA HIS A 206 -26.57 -35.33 3.06
C HIS A 206 -25.03 -35.16 3.19
N TRP A 207 -24.36 -35.90 4.07
CA TRP A 207 -22.89 -35.91 4.16
C TRP A 207 -22.24 -36.91 3.19
N ARG A 208 -23.02 -37.80 2.59
CA ARG A 208 -22.55 -38.88 1.72
C ARG A 208 -22.24 -38.43 0.30
N SER A 209 -22.55 -37.19 -0.04
CA SER A 209 -22.16 -36.52 -1.27
C SER A 209 -21.60 -35.13 -0.98
N PHE A 210 -20.84 -34.57 -1.92
CA PHE A 210 -20.29 -33.22 -1.77
C PHE A 210 -21.36 -32.13 -1.87
N GLY A 211 -22.33 -32.24 -2.78
CA GLY A 211 -23.40 -31.26 -2.94
C GLY A 211 -22.91 -29.89 -3.40
N ALA A 212 -23.47 -28.80 -2.87
CA ALA A 212 -23.03 -27.46 -3.24
C ALA A 212 -21.87 -26.96 -2.35
N ARG A 213 -21.04 -26.06 -2.89
CA ARG A 213 -20.02 -25.34 -2.11
C ARG A 213 -20.63 -24.39 -1.06
N VAL A 214 -21.86 -23.93 -1.31
CA VAL A 214 -22.65 -23.08 -0.41
C VAL A 214 -23.57 -23.92 0.46
N SER A 215 -23.80 -23.50 1.70
CA SER A 215 -24.78 -24.18 2.56
C SER A 215 -26.20 -23.96 2.02
N PRO A 216 -27.03 -25.01 1.92
CA PRO A 216 -28.42 -24.90 1.51
C PRO A 216 -29.28 -24.14 2.54
N LEU A 217 -28.83 -24.06 3.80
CA LEU A 217 -29.58 -23.39 4.88
C LEU A 217 -29.33 -21.88 4.90
N THR A 218 -28.12 -21.44 4.52
CA THR A 218 -27.68 -20.05 4.73
C THR A 218 -27.25 -19.35 3.44
N GLY A 219 -27.08 -20.09 2.34
CA GLY A 219 -26.49 -19.60 1.10
C GLY A 219 -25.00 -19.26 1.20
N SER A 220 -24.39 -19.40 2.39
CA SER A 220 -23.01 -18.99 2.63
C SER A 220 -22.04 -20.15 2.40
N PRO A 221 -20.90 -19.91 1.72
CA PRO A 221 -19.83 -20.91 1.63
C PRO A 221 -19.03 -21.05 2.94
N ARG A 222 -19.17 -20.11 3.89
CA ARG A 222 -18.41 -20.12 5.16
C ARG A 222 -19.06 -20.98 6.25
N LEU A 223 -20.34 -21.25 6.12
CA LEU A 223 -21.09 -22.13 7.03
C LEU A 223 -21.24 -23.47 6.30
N ALA A 224 -20.39 -24.43 6.64
CA ALA A 224 -20.34 -25.70 5.92
C ALA A 224 -21.54 -26.56 6.32
N ALA A 225 -22.27 -27.13 5.36
CA ALA A 225 -23.33 -28.09 5.67
C ALA A 225 -22.85 -29.54 5.64
N ASN A 226 -21.58 -29.78 5.29
CA ASN A 226 -21.03 -31.13 5.18
C ASN A 226 -19.52 -31.19 5.46
N PRO A 227 -18.97 -32.40 5.65
CA PRO A 227 -17.57 -32.60 6.02
C PRO A 227 -16.54 -32.05 5.01
N PRO A 228 -16.68 -32.27 3.68
CA PRO A 228 -15.73 -31.71 2.71
C PRO A 228 -15.66 -30.17 2.76
N ASN A 229 -16.82 -29.50 2.84
CA ASN A 229 -16.85 -28.04 2.96
C ASN A 229 -16.24 -27.55 4.27
N ALA A 230 -16.44 -28.28 5.38
CA ALA A 230 -15.80 -27.95 6.66
C ALA A 230 -14.28 -28.05 6.59
N ILE A 231 -13.75 -29.07 5.89
CA ILE A 231 -12.31 -29.21 5.63
C ILE A 231 -11.81 -28.07 4.76
N LEU A 232 -12.49 -27.75 3.64
CA LEU A 232 -12.09 -26.64 2.75
C LEU A 232 -12.04 -25.31 3.49
N ASN A 233 -13.08 -24.99 4.28
CA ASN A 233 -13.12 -23.75 5.04
C ASN A 233 -11.92 -23.63 5.99
N TYR A 234 -11.60 -24.72 6.70
CA TYR A 234 -10.46 -24.74 7.60
C TYR A 234 -9.11 -24.62 6.86
N LEU A 235 -8.91 -25.38 5.78
CA LEU A 235 -7.69 -25.31 4.99
C LEU A 235 -7.50 -23.94 4.32
N TYR A 236 -8.58 -23.31 3.85
CA TYR A 236 -8.53 -21.95 3.34
C TYR A 236 -8.22 -20.93 4.43
N ALA A 237 -8.64 -21.13 5.68
CA ALA A 237 -8.25 -20.27 6.80
C ALA A 237 -6.74 -20.37 7.12
N LEU A 238 -6.18 -21.59 7.04
CA LEU A 238 -4.72 -21.78 7.14
C LEU A 238 -3.99 -21.10 5.98
N LEU A 239 -4.51 -21.25 4.76
CA LEU A 239 -3.96 -20.61 3.56
C LEU A 239 -4.02 -19.07 3.66
N GLU A 240 -5.14 -18.52 4.13
CA GLU A 240 -5.31 -17.08 4.40
C GLU A 240 -4.29 -16.59 5.43
N SER A 241 -4.08 -17.35 6.50
CA SER A 241 -3.07 -17.03 7.52
C SER A 241 -1.68 -16.92 6.92
N GLU A 242 -1.28 -17.87 6.06
CA GLU A 242 0.02 -17.81 5.37
C GLU A 242 0.09 -16.70 4.31
N ALA A 243 -1.01 -16.39 3.63
CA ALA A 243 -1.06 -15.26 2.69
C ALA A 243 -0.87 -13.91 3.40
N ARG A 244 -1.49 -13.75 4.57
CA ARG A 244 -1.32 -12.58 5.42
C ARG A 244 0.13 -12.44 5.92
N LEU A 245 0.72 -13.55 6.38
CA LEU A 245 2.14 -13.59 6.77
C LEU A 245 3.06 -13.26 5.59
N ALA A 246 2.79 -13.82 4.41
CA ALA A 246 3.59 -13.59 3.21
C ALA A 246 3.57 -12.10 2.82
N ALA A 247 2.39 -11.47 2.74
CA ALA A 247 2.25 -10.04 2.47
C ALA A 247 3.03 -9.20 3.49
N ALA A 248 2.80 -9.43 4.79
CA ALA A 248 3.45 -8.68 5.86
C ALA A 248 4.99 -8.84 5.86
N SER A 249 5.49 -10.04 5.61
CA SER A 249 6.94 -10.33 5.54
C SER A 249 7.64 -9.63 4.37
N LEU A 250 6.90 -9.33 3.30
CA LEU A 250 7.39 -8.58 2.13
C LEU A 250 7.20 -7.06 2.28
N GLY A 251 6.61 -6.60 3.40
CA GLY A 251 6.37 -5.19 3.66
C GLY A 251 5.13 -4.61 2.96
N LEU A 252 4.30 -5.47 2.35
CA LEU A 252 2.98 -5.13 1.82
C LEU A 252 1.97 -4.96 2.95
N ASP A 253 0.90 -4.22 2.69
CA ASP A 253 -0.26 -4.14 3.56
C ASP A 253 -1.27 -5.25 3.19
N PRO A 254 -1.58 -6.21 4.08
CA PRO A 254 -2.55 -7.27 3.78
C PRO A 254 -3.98 -6.77 3.50
N GLY A 255 -4.34 -5.57 3.96
CA GLY A 255 -5.66 -4.96 3.78
C GLY A 255 -5.90 -4.41 2.38
N LEU A 256 -4.86 -3.89 1.72
CA LEU A 256 -4.96 -3.17 0.45
C LEU A 256 -4.96 -4.12 -0.76
N GLY A 257 -6.15 -4.63 -1.11
CA GLY A 257 -6.37 -5.52 -2.24
C GLY A 257 -6.23 -4.84 -3.61
N VAL A 258 -6.02 -5.66 -4.63
CA VAL A 258 -6.00 -5.29 -6.07
C VAL A 258 -7.15 -5.93 -6.85
N LEU A 259 -7.65 -7.09 -6.41
CA LEU A 259 -8.82 -7.74 -6.98
C LEU A 259 -10.03 -7.59 -6.06
N HIS A 260 -9.92 -7.80 -4.75
CA HIS A 260 -11.03 -7.60 -3.81
C HIS A 260 -11.12 -6.12 -3.39
N VAL A 261 -12.33 -5.52 -3.43
CA VAL A 261 -12.55 -4.12 -2.98
C VAL A 261 -12.17 -3.98 -1.52
N ASP A 262 -11.73 -2.80 -1.10
CA ASP A 262 -11.57 -2.50 0.31
C ASP A 262 -12.88 -2.72 1.07
N ALA A 263 -12.81 -3.46 2.18
CA ALA A 263 -13.92 -3.66 3.10
C ALA A 263 -13.39 -3.51 4.52
N GLY A 264 -14.20 -2.96 5.42
CA GLY A 264 -13.82 -2.80 6.82
C GLY A 264 -13.39 -4.13 7.43
N ASN A 265 -12.19 -4.17 8.01
CA ASN A 265 -11.63 -5.34 8.72
C ASN A 265 -11.43 -6.59 7.85
N ARG A 266 -11.16 -6.43 6.54
CA ARG A 266 -10.81 -7.54 5.64
C ARG A 266 -9.41 -7.38 5.07
N ASP A 267 -8.61 -8.43 5.19
CA ASP A 267 -7.29 -8.52 4.53
C ASP A 267 -7.46 -8.84 3.04
N SER A 268 -7.93 -7.85 2.26
CA SER A 268 -8.31 -8.06 0.86
C SER A 268 -7.13 -8.50 -0.02
N LEU A 269 -5.92 -8.01 0.23
CA LEU A 269 -4.73 -8.52 -0.46
C LEU A 269 -4.45 -9.98 -0.09
N ALA A 270 -4.61 -10.36 1.19
CA ALA A 270 -4.39 -11.75 1.59
C ALA A 270 -5.37 -12.69 0.85
N LEU A 271 -6.61 -12.25 0.64
CA LEU A 271 -7.58 -12.97 -0.18
C LEU A 271 -7.18 -13.03 -1.66
N ASP A 272 -6.64 -11.95 -2.22
CA ASP A 272 -6.12 -11.94 -3.59
C ASP A 272 -4.96 -12.94 -3.76
N LEU A 273 -4.02 -12.95 -2.81
CA LEU A 273 -2.81 -13.78 -2.86
C LEU A 273 -3.08 -15.28 -2.72
N LEU A 274 -4.15 -15.67 -2.03
CA LEU A 274 -4.50 -17.07 -1.90
C LEU A 274 -5.26 -17.62 -3.13
N GLU A 275 -5.84 -16.78 -3.98
CA GLU A 275 -6.66 -17.21 -5.12
C GLU A 275 -5.94 -18.23 -6.03
N PRO A 276 -4.67 -18.00 -6.44
CA PRO A 276 -3.95 -18.97 -7.28
C PRO A 276 -3.55 -20.25 -6.55
N ALA A 277 -3.53 -20.23 -5.22
CA ALA A 277 -3.18 -21.38 -4.38
C ALA A 277 -4.40 -22.23 -4.00
N ARG A 278 -5.63 -21.70 -4.07
CA ARG A 278 -6.86 -22.45 -3.76
C ARG A 278 -6.97 -23.80 -4.49
N PRO A 279 -6.68 -23.90 -5.80
CA PRO A 279 -6.82 -25.18 -6.50
C PRO A 279 -5.89 -26.28 -5.98
N GLN A 280 -4.77 -25.92 -5.33
CA GLN A 280 -3.88 -26.90 -4.69
C GLN A 280 -4.51 -27.46 -3.40
N VAL A 281 -5.23 -26.64 -2.63
CA VAL A 281 -6.02 -27.08 -1.48
C VAL A 281 -7.17 -27.99 -1.93
N ASP A 282 -7.83 -27.60 -3.01
CA ASP A 282 -8.92 -28.38 -3.61
C ASP A 282 -8.41 -29.76 -4.05
N ALA A 283 -7.31 -29.79 -4.80
CA ALA A 283 -6.66 -31.03 -5.23
C ALA A 283 -6.26 -31.91 -4.04
N TYR A 284 -5.71 -31.32 -2.97
CA TYR A 284 -5.36 -32.04 -1.75
C TYR A 284 -6.57 -32.70 -1.10
N LEU A 285 -7.69 -31.97 -0.96
CA LEU A 285 -8.90 -32.55 -0.42
C LEU A 285 -9.42 -33.67 -1.32
N LEU A 286 -9.48 -33.43 -2.63
CA LEU A 286 -10.01 -34.38 -3.60
C LEU A 286 -9.19 -35.68 -3.62
N ASP A 287 -7.86 -35.58 -3.66
CA ASP A 287 -6.95 -36.72 -3.56
C ASP A 287 -7.17 -37.53 -2.29
N TRP A 288 -7.54 -36.87 -1.19
CA TRP A 288 -7.78 -37.54 0.07
C TRP A 288 -9.14 -38.25 0.13
N ILE A 289 -10.23 -37.53 -0.15
CA ILE A 289 -11.60 -38.06 -0.03
C ILE A 289 -11.88 -39.18 -1.04
N THR A 290 -11.17 -39.19 -2.17
CA THR A 290 -11.27 -40.25 -3.18
C THR A 290 -10.50 -41.51 -2.81
N ARG A 291 -9.47 -41.42 -1.96
CA ARG A 291 -8.59 -42.55 -1.59
C ARG A 291 -8.87 -43.14 -0.22
N GLN A 292 -9.36 -42.33 0.72
CA GLN A 292 -9.54 -42.74 2.10
C GLN A 292 -10.92 -42.33 2.62
N PRO A 293 -11.62 -43.22 3.36
CA PRO A 293 -12.89 -42.88 3.94
C PRO A 293 -12.71 -41.86 5.08
N LEU A 294 -13.61 -40.88 5.13
CA LEU A 294 -13.72 -39.96 6.25
C LEU A 294 -14.33 -40.68 7.45
N ARG A 295 -13.96 -40.27 8.67
CA ARG A 295 -14.55 -40.81 9.89
C ARG A 295 -15.61 -39.87 10.43
N ARG A 296 -16.75 -40.42 10.86
CA ARG A 296 -17.84 -39.65 11.48
C ARG A 296 -17.39 -38.90 12.72
N GLU A 297 -16.45 -39.47 13.48
CA GLU A 297 -15.89 -38.91 14.72
C GLU A 297 -15.02 -37.65 14.52
N TRP A 298 -14.65 -37.32 13.27
CA TRP A 298 -13.88 -36.12 12.97
C TRP A 298 -14.74 -34.87 12.85
N PHE A 299 -16.06 -35.03 12.85
CA PHE A 299 -17.01 -33.97 12.60
C PHE A 299 -18.12 -33.97 13.64
N PHE A 300 -18.72 -32.81 13.84
CA PHE A 300 -19.97 -32.67 14.56
C PHE A 300 -20.84 -31.63 13.86
N GLU A 301 -22.15 -31.73 14.08
CA GLU A 301 -23.12 -30.81 13.51
C GLU A 301 -23.64 -29.92 14.62
N GLN A 302 -23.67 -28.62 14.37
CA GLN A 302 -24.27 -27.64 15.26
C GLN A 302 -25.78 -27.61 15.08
N ARG A 303 -26.50 -27.00 16.03
CA ARG A 303 -27.98 -26.90 16.00
C ARG A 303 -28.56 -26.21 14.76
N ASP A 304 -27.75 -25.42 14.05
CA ASP A 304 -28.07 -24.68 12.83
C ASP A 304 -27.69 -25.45 11.55
N GLY A 305 -27.35 -26.74 11.67
CA GLY A 305 -26.95 -27.60 10.55
C GLY A 305 -25.50 -27.39 10.08
N ASN A 306 -24.71 -26.60 10.81
CA ASN A 306 -23.33 -26.32 10.43
C ASN A 306 -22.40 -27.45 10.86
N CYS A 307 -21.72 -28.06 9.89
CA CYS A 307 -20.72 -29.10 10.08
C CYS A 307 -19.37 -28.49 10.49
N ARG A 308 -18.83 -28.97 11.62
CA ARG A 308 -17.59 -28.48 12.21
C ARG A 308 -16.58 -29.60 12.44
N LEU A 309 -15.31 -29.23 12.43
CA LEU A 309 -14.20 -30.15 12.67
C LEU A 309 -13.99 -30.38 14.16
N MET A 310 -13.66 -31.61 14.53
CA MET A 310 -13.18 -31.94 15.86
C MET A 310 -11.71 -31.51 16.03
N GLY A 311 -11.35 -31.08 17.23
CA GLY A 311 -10.01 -30.57 17.56
C GLY A 311 -8.84 -31.48 17.11
N PRO A 312 -8.83 -32.78 17.47
CA PRO A 312 -7.76 -33.70 17.04
C PRO A 312 -7.59 -33.78 15.52
N PHE A 313 -8.70 -33.65 14.78
CA PHE A 313 -8.68 -33.66 13.33
C PHE A 313 -8.15 -32.34 12.74
N ALA A 314 -8.52 -31.21 13.33
CA ALA A 314 -7.98 -29.91 12.97
C ALA A 314 -6.46 -29.81 13.19
N VAL A 315 -5.91 -30.47 14.24
CA VAL A 315 -4.46 -30.61 14.44
C VAL A 315 -3.81 -31.29 13.23
N ARG A 316 -4.36 -32.41 12.76
CA ARG A 316 -3.83 -33.12 11.58
C ARG A 316 -3.85 -32.24 10.33
N LEU A 317 -4.92 -31.49 10.10
CA LEU A 317 -5.01 -30.57 8.96
C LEU A 317 -4.01 -29.42 9.08
N SER A 318 -3.77 -28.91 10.30
CA SER A 318 -2.79 -27.84 10.54
C SER A 318 -1.37 -28.21 10.14
N GLU A 319 -1.01 -29.50 10.16
CA GLU A 319 0.32 -29.96 9.73
C GLU A 319 0.61 -29.58 8.25
N THR A 320 -0.44 -29.39 7.45
CA THR A 320 -0.34 -28.99 6.04
C THR A 320 0.01 -27.50 5.83
N ILE A 321 -0.03 -26.66 6.87
CA ILE A 321 0.17 -25.21 6.74
C ILE A 321 1.50 -24.84 6.07
N THR A 322 2.55 -25.67 6.24
CA THR A 322 3.84 -25.43 5.60
C THR A 322 3.82 -25.68 4.08
N VAL A 323 2.91 -26.52 3.59
CA VAL A 323 2.64 -26.70 2.16
C VAL A 323 1.99 -25.44 1.60
N TRP A 324 0.99 -24.90 2.31
CA TRP A 324 0.30 -23.66 1.93
C TRP A 324 1.22 -22.44 1.93
N ARG A 325 2.13 -22.35 2.90
CA ARG A 325 3.22 -21.36 2.88
C ARG A 325 4.01 -21.41 1.58
N ARG A 326 4.43 -22.61 1.15
CA ARG A 326 5.23 -22.80 -0.07
C ARG A 326 4.43 -22.48 -1.33
N ALA A 327 3.13 -22.73 -1.31
CA ALA A 327 2.23 -22.40 -2.42
C ALA A 327 2.05 -20.88 -2.58
N VAL A 328 1.87 -20.13 -1.49
CA VAL A 328 1.60 -18.68 -1.54
C VAL A 328 2.86 -17.83 -1.68
N ALA A 329 3.99 -18.29 -1.14
CA ALA A 329 5.27 -17.58 -1.19
C ALA A 329 5.65 -17.00 -2.57
N PRO A 330 5.68 -17.79 -3.68
CA PRO A 330 6.04 -17.25 -4.99
C PRO A 330 5.02 -16.24 -5.53
N ILE A 331 3.73 -16.41 -5.21
CA ILE A 331 2.67 -15.49 -5.63
C ILE A 331 2.87 -14.13 -4.96
N ALA A 332 3.07 -14.13 -3.64
CA ALA A 332 3.28 -12.90 -2.87
C ALA A 332 4.54 -12.16 -3.31
N GLU A 333 5.64 -12.87 -3.57
CA GLU A 333 6.88 -12.27 -4.10
C GLU A 333 6.68 -11.66 -5.49
N TRP A 334 5.96 -12.35 -6.38
CA TRP A 334 5.64 -11.84 -7.70
C TRP A 334 4.77 -10.57 -7.63
N VAL A 335 3.74 -10.56 -6.79
CA VAL A 335 2.88 -9.38 -6.57
C VAL A 335 3.68 -8.21 -6.01
N ALA A 336 4.53 -8.44 -5.00
CA ALA A 336 5.40 -7.40 -4.46
C ALA A 336 6.31 -6.80 -5.55
N GLN A 337 6.90 -7.65 -6.40
CA GLN A 337 7.74 -7.20 -7.51
C GLN A 337 6.95 -6.45 -8.59
N ALA A 338 5.73 -6.89 -8.91
CA ALA A 338 4.86 -6.22 -9.88
C ALA A 338 4.45 -4.82 -9.42
N LEU A 339 4.16 -4.66 -8.13
CA LEU A 339 3.89 -3.38 -7.49
C LEU A 339 5.14 -2.50 -7.45
N TRP A 340 6.30 -3.05 -7.12
CA TRP A 340 7.57 -2.31 -7.14
C TRP A 340 7.89 -1.75 -8.52
N ASN A 341 7.72 -2.57 -9.56
CA ASN A 341 8.02 -2.21 -10.94
C ASN A 341 7.06 -1.18 -11.53
N SER A 342 5.82 -1.08 -11.02
CA SER A 342 4.85 -0.10 -11.52
C SER A 342 5.23 1.34 -11.18
N HIS A 343 6.09 1.54 -10.17
CA HIS A 343 6.50 2.86 -9.70
C HIS A 343 7.82 3.35 -10.33
N HIS A 344 8.64 2.46 -10.89
CA HIS A 344 9.93 2.82 -11.47
C HIS A 344 9.78 3.32 -12.92
N ARG A 345 9.94 4.63 -13.11
CA ARG A 345 10.22 5.20 -14.44
C ARG A 345 11.67 4.93 -14.81
N SER A 346 11.84 4.21 -15.91
CA SER A 346 13.07 3.80 -16.60
C SER A 346 14.15 4.89 -16.58
N SER A 347 15.19 4.75 -15.73
CA SER A 347 16.46 5.50 -15.86
C SER A 347 17.59 5.01 -14.95
N GLY A 348 17.48 3.83 -14.33
CA GLY A 348 18.56 3.23 -13.54
C GLY A 348 18.48 1.70 -13.53
N PRO A 349 19.54 0.98 -13.09
CA PRO A 349 19.53 -0.47 -13.01
C PRO A 349 18.36 -0.91 -12.12
N ALA A 350 17.53 -1.83 -12.63
CA ALA A 350 16.33 -2.29 -11.95
C ALA A 350 16.70 -2.96 -10.62
N GLN A 351 16.57 -2.23 -9.52
CA GLN A 351 16.77 -2.79 -8.19
C GLN A 351 15.59 -3.73 -7.91
N SER A 352 15.81 -5.04 -8.02
CA SER A 352 14.75 -6.03 -7.75
C SER A 352 14.54 -6.24 -6.26
N LEU A 353 13.31 -6.50 -5.86
CA LEU A 353 13.02 -6.87 -4.48
C LEU A 353 13.59 -8.28 -4.19
N PRO A 354 14.19 -8.49 -3.01
CA PRO A 354 14.70 -9.79 -2.63
C PRO A 354 13.57 -10.80 -2.45
N THR A 355 13.74 -12.01 -2.97
CA THR A 355 12.81 -13.13 -2.79
C THR A 355 13.09 -13.82 -1.46
N ARG A 356 12.56 -13.25 -0.37
CA ARG A 356 12.86 -13.69 1.01
C ARG A 356 12.07 -14.92 1.46
N LEU A 357 10.98 -15.24 0.78
CA LEU A 357 10.14 -16.39 1.08
C LEU A 357 10.61 -17.64 0.32
N THR A 358 11.01 -17.48 -0.94
CA THR A 358 11.51 -18.57 -1.79
C THR A 358 13.04 -18.67 -1.83
N HIS A 359 13.76 -17.64 -1.35
CA HIS A 359 15.22 -17.53 -1.33
C HIS A 359 15.92 -17.60 -2.71
N ARG A 360 15.19 -17.38 -3.83
CA ARG A 360 15.74 -17.48 -5.19
C ARG A 360 16.81 -16.42 -5.54
N ARG A 361 16.78 -15.25 -4.90
CA ARG A 361 17.70 -14.11 -5.10
C ARG A 361 18.29 -13.67 -3.75
N ARG A 362 18.97 -14.60 -3.07
CA ARG A 362 19.45 -14.43 -1.67
C ARG A 362 20.60 -13.41 -1.54
N SER A 363 21.42 -13.23 -2.57
CA SER A 363 22.67 -12.44 -2.56
C SER A 363 22.53 -11.02 -3.12
N GLU A 364 21.56 -10.76 -3.99
CA GLU A 364 21.43 -9.45 -4.69
C GLU A 364 20.84 -8.33 -3.81
N GLY A 365 20.26 -8.67 -2.66
CA GLY A 365 19.61 -7.72 -1.74
C GLY A 365 20.39 -7.39 -0.47
N ARG A 366 21.61 -7.92 -0.29
CA ARG A 366 22.45 -7.64 0.91
C ARG A 366 23.28 -6.34 0.81
N GLY A 367 23.27 -5.68 -0.35
CA GLY A 367 23.97 -4.41 -0.56
C GLY A 367 23.13 -3.20 -0.18
N ASN A 368 23.09 -2.86 1.12
CA ASN A 368 23.29 -1.50 1.63
C ASN A 368 22.81 -1.37 3.07
N ASN A 369 23.74 -1.04 3.96
CA ASN A 369 23.41 -0.23 5.14
C ASN A 369 22.61 0.99 4.65
N PHE A 370 21.37 1.09 5.10
CA PHE A 370 20.42 2.09 4.65
C PHE A 370 20.87 3.48 5.12
N ARG A 371 21.66 4.18 4.31
CA ARG A 371 21.69 5.64 4.34
C ARG A 371 20.43 6.12 3.63
N VAL A 372 19.55 6.80 4.37
CA VAL A 372 18.35 7.45 3.85
C VAL A 372 18.77 8.42 2.74
N ARG A 373 18.69 7.99 1.48
CA ARG A 373 18.61 8.91 0.34
C ARG A 373 17.15 9.28 0.20
N THR A 374 16.79 10.45 0.69
CA THR A 374 15.51 11.12 0.42
C THR A 374 15.39 11.38 -1.08
N SER A 375 14.95 10.38 -1.84
CA SER A 375 14.46 10.58 -3.20
C SER A 375 13.05 11.17 -3.13
N ALA A 376 12.82 12.27 -3.84
CA ALA A 376 11.57 13.02 -3.83
C ALA A 376 10.36 12.14 -4.20
N ALA A 377 9.25 12.34 -3.49
CA ALA A 377 7.98 11.66 -3.71
C ALA A 377 7.48 11.80 -5.16
N PRO A 378 6.69 10.82 -5.67
CA PRO A 378 6.03 10.94 -6.97
C PRO A 378 5.19 12.22 -7.02
N ARG A 379 5.40 13.01 -8.08
CA ARG A 379 4.64 14.25 -8.30
C ARG A 379 3.20 13.90 -8.67
N GLN A 380 2.25 14.36 -7.86
CA GLN A 380 0.83 14.39 -8.20
C GLN A 380 0.63 15.08 -9.56
N VAL A 381 -0.33 14.61 -10.35
CA VAL A 381 -0.80 15.31 -11.54
C VAL A 381 -1.29 16.67 -11.07
N LYS A 382 -0.60 17.73 -11.48
CA LYS A 382 -0.98 19.08 -11.08
C LYS A 382 -2.20 19.48 -11.88
N VAL A 383 -3.16 20.09 -11.19
CA VAL A 383 -4.38 20.65 -11.74
C VAL A 383 -4.25 22.18 -11.68
N CYS A 384 -4.74 22.88 -12.70
CA CYS A 384 -4.77 24.34 -12.70
C CYS A 384 -5.69 24.85 -11.58
N GLU A 385 -5.17 25.66 -10.65
CA GLU A 385 -5.97 26.20 -9.53
C GLU A 385 -7.10 27.14 -9.97
N VAL A 386 -7.05 27.67 -11.21
CA VAL A 386 -8.04 28.63 -11.72
C VAL A 386 -9.12 27.94 -12.56
N CYS A 387 -8.74 27.01 -13.43
CA CYS A 387 -9.68 26.41 -14.41
C CYS A 387 -9.85 24.89 -14.31
N GLY A 388 -9.15 24.21 -13.40
CA GLY A 388 -9.31 22.77 -13.21
C GLY A 388 -8.66 21.88 -14.28
N ALA A 389 -7.89 22.44 -15.22
CA ALA A 389 -7.23 21.64 -16.26
C ALA A 389 -6.15 20.71 -15.67
N GLU A 390 -6.21 19.42 -15.99
CA GLU A 390 -5.25 18.39 -15.57
C GLU A 390 -3.94 18.44 -16.38
N GLY A 391 -2.85 17.96 -15.79
CA GLY A 391 -1.57 17.81 -16.48
C GLY A 391 -0.76 19.11 -16.66
N VAL A 392 -1.07 20.16 -15.90
CA VAL A 392 -0.32 21.42 -15.97
C VAL A 392 1.10 21.26 -15.41
N LYS A 393 2.10 21.86 -16.07
CA LYS A 393 3.49 21.81 -15.59
C LYS A 393 3.69 22.65 -14.31
N ASN A 394 2.90 23.71 -14.17
CA ASN A 394 2.97 24.73 -13.11
C ASN A 394 1.62 24.86 -12.37
N ARG A 395 1.57 25.77 -11.37
CA ARG A 395 0.38 26.07 -10.57
C ARG A 395 -0.85 26.48 -11.39
N TYR A 396 -0.60 27.09 -12.55
CA TYR A 396 -1.61 27.55 -13.50
C TYR A 396 -1.32 27.02 -14.90
N CYS A 397 -2.35 26.84 -15.73
CA CYS A 397 -2.21 26.55 -17.16
C CYS A 397 -1.69 27.79 -17.92
N ARG A 398 -1.29 27.62 -19.19
CA ARG A 398 -0.67 28.70 -19.97
C ARG A 398 -1.55 29.95 -20.11
N SER A 399 -2.86 29.77 -20.23
CA SER A 399 -3.82 30.88 -20.31
C SER A 399 -4.01 31.56 -18.96
N CYS A 400 -4.31 30.80 -17.90
CA CYS A 400 -4.53 31.36 -16.55
C CYS A 400 -3.27 31.92 -15.89
N ALA A 401 -2.08 31.48 -16.29
CA ALA A 401 -0.82 31.93 -15.72
C ALA A 401 -0.55 33.43 -15.95
N VAL A 402 -0.98 33.98 -17.10
CA VAL A 402 -0.74 35.39 -17.43
C VAL A 402 -1.56 36.30 -16.52
N GLU A 403 -2.80 35.92 -16.27
CA GLU A 403 -3.75 36.68 -15.48
C GLU A 403 -3.39 36.62 -13.98
N ALA A 404 -3.18 35.41 -13.46
CA ALA A 404 -2.72 35.20 -12.09
C ALA A 404 -1.36 35.88 -11.82
N SER A 405 -0.45 35.90 -12.80
CA SER A 405 0.84 36.58 -12.65
C SER A 405 0.69 38.10 -12.63
N ARG A 406 -0.27 38.70 -13.33
CA ARG A 406 -0.51 40.16 -13.28
C ARG A 406 -0.99 40.59 -11.90
N GLU A 407 -1.96 39.87 -11.33
CA GLU A 407 -2.46 40.12 -9.97
C GLU A 407 -1.37 39.91 -8.91
N THR A 408 -0.61 38.82 -9.03
CA THR A 408 0.47 38.51 -8.09
C THR A 408 1.57 39.60 -8.15
N MET A 409 1.92 40.08 -9.34
CA MET A 409 2.94 41.14 -9.49
C MET A 409 2.48 42.47 -8.90
N ALA A 410 1.18 42.80 -8.99
CA ALA A 410 0.61 43.98 -8.34
C ALA A 410 0.70 43.88 -6.80
N GLN A 411 0.37 42.71 -6.23
CA GLN A 411 0.52 42.46 -4.78
C GLN A 411 1.98 42.45 -4.31
N VAL A 412 2.88 41.83 -5.07
CA VAL A 412 4.31 41.77 -4.75
C VAL A 412 4.95 43.16 -4.81
N ALA A 413 4.52 44.03 -5.74
CA ALA A 413 4.98 45.41 -5.78
C ALA A 413 4.61 46.16 -4.49
N LEU A 414 3.37 46.02 -4.01
CA LEU A 414 2.92 46.62 -2.74
C LEU A 414 3.72 46.09 -1.53
N LEU A 415 3.94 44.77 -1.45
CA LEU A 415 4.74 44.14 -0.39
C LEU A 415 6.22 44.53 -0.45
N GLY A 416 6.77 44.74 -1.64
CA GLY A 416 8.14 45.22 -1.84
C GLY A 416 8.36 46.63 -1.32
N HIS A 417 7.35 47.49 -1.39
CA HIS A 417 7.39 48.84 -0.82
C HIS A 417 7.32 48.86 0.71
N ALA A 418 6.68 47.86 1.32
CA ALA A 418 6.50 47.75 2.78
C ALA A 418 7.67 47.06 3.51
N LYS A 419 8.54 46.31 2.81
CA LYS A 419 9.63 45.56 3.45
C LYS A 419 10.83 46.44 3.84
N PRO A 420 11.47 46.19 5.00
CA PRO A 420 12.68 46.89 5.41
C PRO A 420 13.83 46.62 4.43
N LYS A 421 14.36 47.69 3.83
CA LYS A 421 15.46 47.62 2.84
C LYS A 421 16.74 47.10 3.49
N SER A 422 17.48 46.23 2.78
CA SER A 422 18.75 45.66 3.26
C SER A 422 19.81 46.73 3.53
N LYS A 423 20.81 46.44 4.38
CA LYS A 423 21.92 47.36 4.69
C LYS A 423 22.66 47.82 3.43
N LYS A 424 22.87 46.91 2.46
CA LYS A 424 23.48 47.22 1.15
C LYS A 424 22.60 48.16 0.31
N THR A 425 21.29 47.93 0.29
CA THR A 425 20.33 48.78 -0.42
C THR A 425 20.24 50.17 0.22
N LYS A 426 20.23 50.25 1.56
CA LYS A 426 20.28 51.53 2.29
C LYS A 426 21.58 52.30 2.01
N ALA A 427 22.73 51.61 1.99
CA ALA A 427 24.01 52.22 1.66
C ALA A 427 24.06 52.76 0.22
N HIS A 428 23.55 52.01 -0.75
CA HIS A 428 23.47 52.49 -2.14
C HIS A 428 22.54 53.70 -2.28
N ILE A 429 21.37 53.68 -1.63
CA ILE A 429 20.46 54.84 -1.63
C ILE A 429 21.12 56.04 -0.97
N SER A 430 21.82 55.85 0.16
CA SER A 430 22.55 56.92 0.85
C SER A 430 23.66 57.51 0.00
N LYS A 431 24.42 56.67 -0.71
CA LYS A 431 25.47 57.11 -1.63
C LYS A 431 24.88 57.91 -2.80
N THR A 432 23.83 57.40 -3.45
CA THR A 432 23.16 58.12 -4.54
C THR A 432 22.57 59.46 -4.07
N LEU A 433 21.99 59.54 -2.87
CA LEU A 433 21.52 60.81 -2.32
C LEU A 433 22.67 61.77 -2.00
N SER A 434 23.78 61.26 -1.47
CA SER A 434 25.00 62.05 -1.21
C SER A 434 25.59 62.60 -2.50
N ASP A 435 25.75 61.78 -3.53
CA ASP A 435 26.27 62.18 -4.84
C ASP A 435 25.34 63.23 -5.48
N HIS A 436 24.03 63.06 -5.35
CA HIS A 436 23.04 64.05 -5.80
C HIS A 436 23.14 65.37 -5.03
N ALA A 437 23.35 65.33 -3.71
CA ALA A 437 23.50 66.52 -2.87
C ALA A 437 24.78 67.29 -3.21
N VAL A 438 25.90 66.58 -3.38
CA VAL A 438 27.17 67.17 -3.86
C VAL A 438 26.94 67.84 -5.21
N ALA A 439 26.36 67.13 -6.18
CA ALA A 439 26.07 67.70 -7.50
C ALA A 439 25.04 68.85 -7.47
N ASN A 440 24.24 69.03 -6.41
CA ASN A 440 23.42 70.22 -6.23
C ASN A 440 24.22 71.38 -5.64
N THR A 441 25.12 71.12 -4.67
CA THR A 441 25.94 72.16 -4.03
C THR A 441 27.00 72.77 -4.95
N TRP A 442 27.53 71.99 -5.89
CA TRP A 442 28.54 72.44 -6.87
C TRP A 442 27.92 73.04 -8.13
N TRP A 443 26.58 73.07 -8.20
CA TRP A 443 25.86 73.58 -9.34
C TRP A 443 25.52 75.06 -9.13
N ASP A 444 25.90 75.88 -10.08
CA ASP A 444 25.75 77.34 -10.03
C ASP A 444 24.47 77.77 -10.76
N LEU A 445 23.65 78.58 -10.08
CA LEU A 445 22.42 79.15 -10.65
C LEU A 445 22.69 80.02 -11.89
N SER A 446 23.88 80.63 -11.99
CA SER A 446 24.27 81.45 -13.14
C SER A 446 24.52 80.64 -14.42
N SER A 447 24.56 79.31 -14.33
CA SER A 447 24.74 78.42 -15.50
C SER A 447 23.44 78.15 -16.27
N LEU A 448 22.27 78.57 -15.76
CA LEU A 448 21.00 78.42 -16.46
C LEU A 448 20.78 79.57 -17.46
N PRO A 449 20.30 79.27 -18.68
CA PRO A 449 19.80 80.31 -19.57
C PRO A 449 18.68 81.13 -18.91
N SER A 450 18.70 82.44 -19.07
CA SER A 450 17.75 83.38 -18.44
C SER A 450 16.28 83.12 -18.77
N TRP A 451 15.98 82.44 -19.88
CA TRP A 451 14.62 82.07 -20.29
C TRP A 451 14.07 80.83 -19.55
N LEU A 452 14.92 80.10 -18.83
CA LEU A 452 14.60 78.78 -18.27
C LEU A 452 14.25 78.91 -16.77
N SER A 453 13.11 79.56 -16.50
CA SER A 453 12.56 79.75 -15.16
C SER A 453 11.68 78.57 -14.70
N GLU A 454 11.31 78.56 -13.41
CA GLU A 454 10.36 77.58 -12.86
C GLU A 454 9.00 77.65 -13.56
N GLU A 455 8.55 78.87 -13.91
CA GLU A 455 7.30 79.05 -14.68
C GLU A 455 7.41 78.44 -16.08
N CYS A 456 8.56 78.61 -16.75
CA CYS A 456 8.82 77.98 -18.04
C CYS A 456 8.76 76.44 -17.94
N TYR A 457 9.36 75.87 -16.89
CA TYR A 457 9.30 74.41 -16.68
C TYR A 457 7.86 73.90 -16.52
N VAL A 458 7.07 74.53 -15.67
CA VAL A 458 5.69 74.10 -15.37
C VAL A 458 4.78 74.28 -16.58
N GLN A 459 4.85 75.42 -17.26
CA GLN A 459 3.91 75.76 -18.34
C GLN A 459 4.28 75.12 -19.67
N ARG A 460 5.58 74.96 -19.95
CA ARG A 460 6.05 74.63 -21.30
C ARG A 460 6.67 73.24 -21.37
N ILE A 461 7.54 72.90 -20.41
CA ILE A 461 8.29 71.63 -20.42
C ILE A 461 7.43 70.47 -19.91
N GLN A 462 6.84 70.59 -18.71
CA GLN A 462 6.11 69.51 -18.04
C GLN A 462 5.00 68.87 -18.89
N PRO A 463 4.13 69.62 -19.60
CA PRO A 463 3.02 69.02 -20.32
C PRO A 463 3.48 68.10 -21.46
N ARG A 464 4.59 68.45 -22.12
CA ARG A 464 5.18 67.68 -23.22
C ARG A 464 5.86 66.40 -22.75
N LEU A 465 6.35 66.35 -21.50
CA LEU A 465 6.98 65.15 -20.94
C LEU A 465 6.02 63.95 -20.92
N LYS A 466 4.69 64.15 -20.85
CA LYS A 466 3.70 63.07 -20.86
C LYS A 466 3.80 62.16 -22.10
N ALA A 467 4.22 62.71 -23.25
CA ALA A 467 4.38 61.98 -24.50
C ALA A 467 5.68 61.16 -24.58
N ILE A 468 6.65 61.42 -23.69
CA ILE A 468 7.99 60.82 -23.71
C ILE A 468 8.01 59.55 -22.85
N LYS A 469 8.80 58.54 -23.26
CA LYS A 469 8.88 57.28 -22.50
C LYS A 469 9.65 57.52 -21.20
N VAL A 470 9.19 56.90 -20.10
CA VAL A 470 9.86 56.98 -18.78
C VAL A 470 11.34 56.58 -18.85
N ARG A 471 11.69 55.65 -19.75
CA ARG A 471 13.07 55.22 -19.97
C ARG A 471 13.96 56.36 -20.50
N GLU A 472 13.49 57.10 -21.48
CA GLU A 472 14.23 58.19 -22.12
C GLU A 472 14.50 59.33 -21.11
N ILE A 473 13.48 59.69 -20.32
CA ILE A 473 13.62 60.67 -19.22
C ILE A 473 14.60 60.18 -18.14
N SER A 474 14.55 58.89 -17.80
CA SER A 474 15.42 58.28 -16.79
C SER A 474 16.89 58.26 -17.23
N GLU A 475 17.14 57.94 -18.50
CA GLU A 475 18.49 57.90 -19.10
C GLU A 475 19.08 59.30 -19.23
N ALA A 476 18.31 60.28 -19.71
CA ALA A 476 18.78 61.67 -19.87
C ALA A 476 19.14 62.36 -18.54
N LEU A 477 18.38 62.09 -17.48
CA LEU A 477 18.62 62.70 -16.17
C LEU A 477 19.55 61.89 -15.26
N HIS A 478 19.95 60.69 -15.71
CA HIS A 478 20.65 59.69 -14.90
C HIS A 478 19.95 59.39 -13.55
N VAL A 479 18.62 59.39 -13.56
CA VAL A 479 17.79 59.12 -12.37
C VAL A 479 17.03 57.81 -12.47
N SER A 480 16.49 57.33 -11.35
CA SER A 480 15.69 56.09 -11.34
C SER A 480 14.39 56.20 -12.15
N LYS A 481 13.97 55.11 -12.79
CA LYS A 481 12.70 55.03 -13.55
C LYS A 481 11.46 55.44 -12.73
N PRO A 482 11.31 55.08 -11.44
CA PRO A 482 10.19 55.55 -10.63
C PRO A 482 10.19 57.08 -10.44
N TYR A 483 11.38 57.69 -10.27
CA TYR A 483 11.50 59.14 -10.15
C TYR A 483 11.20 59.84 -11.48
N ALA A 484 11.70 59.33 -12.60
CA ALA A 484 11.35 59.81 -13.94
C ALA A 484 9.84 59.69 -14.23
N ALA A 485 9.19 58.62 -13.76
CA ALA A 485 7.74 58.46 -13.90
C ALA A 485 6.95 59.51 -13.10
N GLN A 486 7.44 59.92 -11.92
CA GLN A 486 6.84 61.00 -11.13
C GLN A 486 7.00 62.36 -11.81
N ILE A 487 8.18 62.64 -12.38
CA ILE A 487 8.44 63.85 -13.18
C ILE A 487 7.49 63.89 -14.38
N ARG A 488 7.41 62.80 -15.14
CA ARG A 488 6.51 62.66 -16.29
C ARG A 488 5.05 62.90 -15.93
N ALA A 489 4.61 62.36 -14.79
CA ALA A 489 3.25 62.52 -14.30
C ALA A 489 2.96 63.91 -13.73
N GLY A 490 3.96 64.80 -13.64
CA GLY A 490 3.82 66.12 -13.01
C GLY A 490 3.72 66.10 -11.49
N ARG A 491 3.97 64.95 -10.85
CA ARG A 491 3.85 64.80 -9.39
C ARG A 491 5.08 65.33 -8.64
N ARG A 492 6.18 65.61 -9.35
CA ARG A 492 7.42 66.11 -8.76
C ARG A 492 8.18 66.99 -9.75
N CYS A 493 8.56 68.19 -9.31
CA CYS A 493 9.48 69.06 -10.04
C CYS A 493 10.93 68.63 -9.74
N PRO A 494 11.77 68.35 -10.76
CA PRO A 494 13.19 68.06 -10.56
C PRO A 494 13.98 69.36 -10.31
N HIS A 495 15.19 69.23 -9.77
CA HIS A 495 16.09 70.35 -9.52
C HIS A 495 16.43 71.12 -10.83
N PRO A 496 16.60 72.45 -10.80
CA PRO A 496 16.79 73.28 -12.01
C PRO A 496 17.93 72.84 -12.94
N ARG A 497 19.00 72.26 -12.39
CA ARG A 497 20.10 71.63 -13.16
C ARG A 497 19.66 70.64 -14.25
N HIS A 498 18.46 70.07 -14.12
CA HIS A 498 17.92 69.06 -15.04
C HIS A 498 16.98 69.65 -16.10
N TRP A 499 16.60 70.92 -15.96
CA TRP A 499 15.57 71.52 -16.82
C TRP A 499 16.04 71.73 -18.26
N GLU A 500 17.33 72.01 -18.48
CA GLU A 500 17.91 72.11 -19.82
C GLU A 500 17.84 70.77 -20.58
N ALA A 501 18.23 69.67 -19.92
CA ALA A 501 18.13 68.33 -20.49
C ALA A 501 16.67 67.94 -20.81
N LEU A 502 15.72 68.36 -19.95
CA LEU A 502 14.29 68.15 -20.19
C LEU A 502 13.73 69.04 -21.30
N ALA A 503 14.22 70.27 -21.44
CA ALA A 503 13.87 71.16 -22.53
C ALA A 503 14.35 70.60 -23.88
N GLY A 504 15.56 70.03 -23.92
CA GLY A 504 16.10 69.34 -25.09
C GLY A 504 15.24 68.12 -25.48
N LEU A 505 14.82 67.31 -24.51
CA LEU A 505 13.91 66.18 -24.76
C LEU A 505 12.50 66.61 -25.20
N ALA A 506 12.02 67.76 -24.74
CA ALA A 506 10.70 68.31 -25.08
C ALA A 506 10.71 69.21 -26.34
N GLU A 507 11.88 69.37 -26.97
CA GLU A 507 12.13 70.24 -28.12
C GLU A 507 11.69 71.70 -27.88
N ILE A 508 12.10 72.25 -26.73
CA ILE A 508 11.80 73.64 -26.33
C ILE A 508 13.08 74.47 -26.34
N THR A 509 13.05 75.59 -27.04
CA THR A 509 14.13 76.59 -27.15
C THR A 509 13.63 77.98 -26.71
N ALA A 510 14.54 78.94 -26.57
CA ALA A 510 14.25 80.31 -26.11
C ALA A 510 13.18 81.06 -26.93
N ASN A 511 12.96 80.69 -28.20
CA ASN A 511 12.07 81.39 -29.14
C ASN A 511 10.78 80.63 -29.50
N THR A 512 10.72 79.33 -29.20
CA THR A 512 9.44 78.59 -29.07
C THR A 512 8.77 78.95 -27.78
#